data_AF-A0A3Q7YN84-F1
#
_entry.id   AF-A0A3Q7YN84-F1
#
_cell.length_a   1.000
_cell.length_b   1.000
_cell.length_c   1.000
_cell.angle_alpha   90.00
_cell.angle_beta   90.00
_cell.angle_gamma   90.00
#
_symmetry.space_group_name_H-M   'P 1'
#
loop_
_entity.id
_entity.type
_entity.pdbx_description
1 polymer ?
#
loop_
_entity_poly.entity_id
_entity_poly.type
_entity_poly.pdbx_seq_one_letter_code
_entity_poly.pdbx_strand_id
1 'polypeptide(L)'
;THTGDVLRELFDVITPNTGVLHVKWTSRSSLALCADAGGSVWSLSFTRKLGIRGCQSRCLFSGARGEVCAVEPLIMDSQGRHELDQYCIVALATLSKYFIVTVRPRLRVIKYHVLQGPPDCLPLLAWHLVLIQAADTSRSVDPVIVVGRGNQLFFHQLFVSNGRITLLYLRHVQLQGSLLSAHWLGPKCVASLDTSEILHLVDVRSSKELECMDMANAGLVYGSAQFKGLATGGNVSPAFALAGSNACYN
;
A
#
# COMPACT_ATOMS: atom_id res chain seq x y z
N THR A 1 15.70 15.70 17.82
CA THR A 1 16.12 17.08 17.50
C THR A 1 14.87 17.88 17.26
N HIS A 2 14.61 18.89 18.09
CA HIS A 2 13.38 19.70 18.07
C HIS A 2 13.48 20.92 17.13
N THR A 3 14.55 21.02 16.34
CA THR A 3 14.92 22.20 15.56
C THR A 3 14.37 22.21 14.13
N GLY A 4 13.88 21.06 13.63
CA GLY A 4 13.43 20.93 12.24
C GLY A 4 14.56 20.90 11.20
N ASP A 5 15.82 20.88 11.64
CA ASP A 5 16.98 20.92 10.74
C ASP A 5 17.01 19.71 9.80
N VAL A 6 17.41 19.96 8.55
CA VAL A 6 17.71 18.90 7.57
C VAL A 6 18.81 18.02 8.14
N LEU A 7 18.46 16.77 8.45
CA LEU A 7 19.41 15.82 9.03
C LEU A 7 20.39 15.27 7.98
N ARG A 8 19.96 15.24 6.71
CA ARG A 8 20.68 14.68 5.56
C ARG A 8 19.93 14.90 4.24
N GLU A 9 20.71 15.05 3.17
CA GLU A 9 20.27 14.86 1.79
C GLU A 9 20.73 13.49 1.28
N LEU A 10 19.85 12.78 0.59
CA LEU A 10 20.11 11.44 0.05
C LEU A 10 20.08 11.48 -1.46
N PHE A 11 21.24 11.30 -2.07
CA PHE A 11 21.40 11.17 -3.52
C PHE A 11 21.49 9.69 -3.90
N ASP A 12 21.04 9.35 -5.11
CA ASP A 12 21.20 8.01 -5.71
C ASP A 12 20.62 6.84 -4.89
N VAL A 13 19.54 7.09 -4.15
CA VAL A 13 18.86 6.07 -3.34
C VAL A 13 17.73 5.33 -4.08
N ILE A 14 17.43 5.74 -5.31
CA ILE A 14 16.39 5.16 -6.18
C ILE A 14 16.90 5.04 -7.63
N THR A 15 16.03 4.63 -8.55
CA THR A 15 16.36 4.55 -9.99
C THR A 15 16.79 5.93 -10.52
N PRO A 16 17.94 6.03 -11.21
CA PRO A 16 18.39 7.29 -11.79
C PRO A 16 17.34 7.90 -12.74
N ASN A 17 17.25 9.24 -12.74
CA ASN A 17 16.33 10.03 -13.58
C ASN A 17 14.83 9.77 -13.36
N THR A 18 14.45 9.04 -12.32
CA THR A 18 13.03 8.83 -11.96
C THR A 18 12.61 9.73 -10.80
N GLY A 19 11.33 10.08 -10.75
CA GLY A 19 10.76 10.86 -9.65
C GLY A 19 10.38 9.96 -8.47
N VAL A 20 10.52 10.46 -7.24
CA VAL A 20 9.96 9.82 -6.04
C VAL A 20 8.45 10.06 -6.01
N LEU A 21 7.65 9.01 -5.93
CA LEU A 21 6.20 9.11 -5.80
C LEU A 21 5.75 8.99 -4.35
N HIS A 22 6.32 8.03 -3.60
CA HIS A 22 5.94 7.81 -2.21
C HIS A 22 7.15 7.50 -1.34
N VAL A 23 7.13 8.05 -0.12
CA VAL A 23 7.99 7.62 0.99
C VAL A 23 7.10 7.16 2.13
N LYS A 24 7.18 5.88 2.50
CA LYS A 24 6.37 5.28 3.58
C LYS A 24 7.25 4.67 4.65
N TRP A 25 7.03 5.04 5.91
CA TRP A 25 7.70 4.44 7.05
C TRP A 25 7.11 3.06 7.36
N THR A 26 7.91 2.20 7.97
CA THR A 26 7.48 0.85 8.39
C THR A 26 7.34 0.80 9.92
N SER A 27 6.86 -0.34 10.45
CA SER A 27 6.89 -0.60 11.91
C SER A 27 8.31 -0.58 12.51
N ARG A 28 9.36 -0.64 11.67
CA ARG A 28 10.74 -0.40 12.08
C ARG A 28 11.10 1.07 11.84
N SER A 29 11.33 1.82 12.92
CA SER A 29 11.64 3.25 12.88
C SER A 29 12.88 3.64 12.06
N SER A 30 13.79 2.68 11.82
CA SER A 30 14.99 2.87 11.00
C SER A 30 14.84 2.41 9.55
N LEU A 31 13.63 2.08 9.11
CA LEU A 31 13.36 1.55 7.78
C LEU A 31 12.18 2.29 7.13
N ALA A 32 12.48 2.93 6.00
CA ALA A 32 11.48 3.49 5.10
C ALA A 32 11.46 2.73 3.77
N LEU A 33 10.35 2.89 3.04
CA LEU A 33 10.16 2.45 1.68
C LEU A 33 10.10 3.69 0.78
N CYS A 34 10.71 3.59 -0.39
CA CYS A 34 10.61 4.61 -1.44
C CYS A 34 10.09 3.94 -2.72
N ALA A 35 9.02 4.47 -3.28
CA ALA A 35 8.50 4.06 -4.59
C ALA A 35 8.78 5.14 -5.62
N ASP A 36 9.37 4.75 -6.74
CA ASP A 36 9.70 5.67 -7.82
C ASP A 36 8.72 5.57 -9.00
N ALA A 37 8.71 6.61 -9.84
CA ALA A 37 7.87 6.71 -11.02
C ALA A 37 8.21 5.69 -12.12
N GLY A 38 9.33 4.96 -12.00
CA GLY A 38 9.66 3.82 -12.85
C GLY A 38 9.00 2.51 -12.39
N GLY A 39 8.23 2.53 -11.29
CA GLY A 39 7.57 1.35 -10.72
C GLY A 39 8.51 0.49 -9.87
N SER A 40 9.69 0.99 -9.49
CA SER A 40 10.58 0.29 -8.56
C SER A 40 10.28 0.67 -7.11
N VAL A 41 10.55 -0.27 -6.20
CA VAL A 41 10.39 -0.08 -4.76
C VAL A 41 11.71 -0.38 -4.07
N TRP A 42 12.13 0.56 -3.23
CA TRP A 42 13.40 0.57 -2.54
C TRP A 42 13.19 0.58 -1.03
N SER A 43 14.03 -0.14 -0.29
CA SER A 43 14.13 0.00 1.15
C SER A 43 15.28 0.93 1.51
N LEU A 44 15.02 1.91 2.37
CA LEU A 44 16.00 2.83 2.93
C LEU A 44 16.23 2.45 4.40
N SER A 45 17.36 1.81 4.69
CA SER A 45 17.76 1.40 6.05
C SER A 45 18.67 2.46 6.66
N PHE A 46 18.16 3.24 7.58
CA PHE A 46 18.90 4.25 8.33
C PHE A 46 19.71 3.60 9.45
N THR A 47 20.97 3.99 9.58
CA THR A 47 21.89 3.47 10.59
C THR A 47 22.58 4.59 11.34
N ARG A 48 23.07 4.29 12.53
CA ARG A 48 23.97 5.17 13.28
C ARG A 48 25.09 4.32 13.86
N LYS A 49 26.28 4.40 13.26
CA LYS A 49 27.47 3.65 13.71
C LYS A 49 28.50 4.65 14.20
N LEU A 50 28.94 4.53 15.46
CA LEU A 50 29.93 5.41 16.09
C LEU A 50 29.59 6.91 15.91
N GLY A 51 28.33 7.29 16.11
CA GLY A 51 27.86 8.67 15.94
C GLY A 51 27.59 9.09 14.49
N ILE A 52 28.16 8.40 13.51
CA ILE A 52 27.97 8.66 12.08
C ILE A 52 26.62 8.09 11.63
N ARG A 53 25.75 8.96 11.12
CA ARG A 53 24.48 8.56 10.49
C ARG A 53 24.80 7.88 9.14
N GLY A 54 24.04 6.87 8.74
CA GLY A 54 24.18 6.14 7.46
C GLY A 54 22.82 5.83 6.86
N CYS A 55 22.74 5.60 5.55
CA CYS A 55 21.55 5.09 4.89
C CYS A 55 21.97 4.06 3.85
N GLN A 56 21.45 2.84 3.95
CA GLN A 56 21.64 1.81 2.96
C GLN A 56 20.36 1.70 2.13
N SER A 57 20.45 1.99 0.83
CA SER A 57 19.37 1.71 -0.11
C SER A 57 19.50 0.30 -0.68
N ARG A 58 18.37 -0.37 -0.90
CA ARG A 58 18.29 -1.67 -1.57
C ARG A 58 17.00 -1.76 -2.38
N CYS A 59 17.11 -2.11 -3.65
CA CYS A 59 15.96 -2.42 -4.50
C CYS A 59 15.25 -3.68 -3.96
N LEU A 60 13.98 -3.55 -3.58
CA LEU A 60 13.11 -4.66 -3.18
C LEU A 60 12.38 -5.24 -4.39
N PHE A 61 11.93 -4.36 -5.30
CA PHE A 61 11.24 -4.70 -6.53
C PHE A 61 11.73 -3.76 -7.63
N SER A 62 12.16 -4.29 -8.76
CA SER A 62 12.60 -3.48 -9.91
C SER A 62 11.46 -3.36 -10.92
N GLY A 63 11.17 -2.12 -11.35
CA GLY A 63 10.15 -1.80 -12.36
C GLY A 63 10.32 -2.56 -13.68
N ALA A 64 11.55 -2.97 -14.00
CA ALA A 64 11.86 -3.81 -15.18
C ALA A 64 11.22 -5.21 -15.13
N ARG A 65 10.73 -5.66 -13.97
CA ARG A 65 10.07 -6.97 -13.78
C ARG A 65 8.56 -6.84 -13.57
N GLY A 66 8.01 -5.65 -13.81
CA GLY A 66 6.64 -5.26 -13.54
C GLY A 66 6.61 -3.96 -12.74
N GLU A 67 5.62 -3.11 -12.99
CA GLU A 67 5.61 -1.77 -12.41
C GLU A 67 4.74 -1.77 -11.16
N VAL A 68 5.36 -1.56 -9.99
CA VAL A 68 4.62 -1.45 -8.73
C VAL A 68 3.94 -0.09 -8.68
N CYS A 69 2.62 -0.13 -8.66
CA CYS A 69 1.73 1.01 -8.69
C CYS A 69 1.22 1.42 -7.30
N ALA A 70 1.21 0.49 -6.34
CA ALA A 70 0.84 0.76 -4.96
C ALA A 70 1.74 0.00 -3.98
N VAL A 71 2.08 0.66 -2.87
CA VAL A 71 2.92 0.15 -1.79
C VAL A 71 2.27 0.48 -0.47
N GLU A 72 2.08 -0.52 0.39
CA GLU A 72 1.45 -0.33 1.70
C GLU A 72 2.15 -1.18 2.78
N PRO A 73 2.96 -0.57 3.66
CA PRO A 73 3.58 -1.28 4.77
C PRO A 73 2.55 -1.63 5.85
N LEU A 74 2.63 -2.84 6.39
CA LEU A 74 1.86 -3.19 7.58
C LEU A 74 2.47 -2.52 8.81
N ILE A 75 1.73 -1.59 9.41
CA ILE A 75 2.11 -0.93 10.66
C ILE A 75 1.47 -1.69 11.81
N MET A 76 2.30 -2.45 12.52
CA MET A 76 1.93 -3.10 13.78
C MET A 76 2.22 -2.15 14.95
N ASP A 77 1.45 -2.26 16.03
CA ASP A 77 1.83 -1.59 17.27
C ASP A 77 3.16 -2.16 17.79
N SER A 78 4.00 -1.30 18.36
CA SER A 78 5.34 -1.71 18.79
C SER A 78 5.34 -2.40 20.17
N GLN A 79 4.22 -2.98 20.61
CA GLN A 79 4.15 -3.61 21.94
C GLN A 79 4.54 -5.10 21.95
N GLY A 80 4.83 -5.70 20.80
CA GLY A 80 5.40 -7.06 20.72
C GLY A 80 4.42 -8.14 21.16
N ARG A 81 3.11 -7.89 21.03
CA ARG A 81 2.05 -8.80 21.49
C ARG A 81 1.56 -9.73 20.38
N HIS A 82 1.80 -9.39 19.13
CA HIS A 82 1.35 -10.18 17.99
C HIS A 82 2.50 -10.97 17.38
N GLU A 83 2.25 -12.23 16.98
CA GLU A 83 3.24 -13.07 16.31
C GLU A 83 3.87 -12.45 15.04
N LEU A 84 3.20 -11.45 14.44
CA LEU A 84 3.66 -10.76 13.23
C LEU A 84 4.64 -9.61 13.53
N ASP A 85 4.77 -9.16 14.79
CA ASP A 85 5.60 -8.01 15.19
C ASP A 85 7.09 -8.21 14.90
N GLN A 86 7.52 -9.47 14.80
CA GLN A 86 8.90 -9.82 14.43
C GLN A 86 9.22 -9.56 12.96
N TYR A 87 8.21 -9.34 12.12
CA TYR A 87 8.34 -9.13 10.68
C TYR A 87 8.11 -7.67 10.29
N CYS A 88 8.80 -7.24 9.24
CA CYS A 88 8.40 -6.05 8.49
C CYS A 88 7.71 -6.53 7.22
N ILE A 89 6.39 -6.37 7.14
CA ILE A 89 5.57 -6.87 6.03
C ILE A 89 5.10 -5.70 5.19
N VAL A 90 5.06 -5.90 3.88
CA VAL A 90 4.65 -4.89 2.89
C VAL A 90 3.76 -5.55 1.86
N ALA A 91 2.66 -4.87 1.51
CA ALA A 91 1.89 -5.17 0.32
C ALA A 91 2.40 -4.34 -0.85
N LEU A 92 2.59 -4.98 -2.00
CA LEU A 92 2.97 -4.35 -3.27
C LEU A 92 1.92 -4.74 -4.31
N ALA A 93 1.50 -3.82 -5.17
CA ALA A 93 0.60 -4.15 -6.26
C ALA A 93 1.05 -3.52 -7.57
N THR A 94 0.97 -4.32 -8.64
CA THR A 94 1.07 -3.87 -10.03
C THR A 94 -0.34 -3.83 -10.64
N LEU A 95 -0.45 -3.40 -11.89
CA LEU A 95 -1.68 -3.50 -12.70
C LEU A 95 -2.08 -4.95 -13.06
N SER A 96 -1.65 -5.97 -12.33
CA SER A 96 -2.04 -7.35 -12.66
C SER A 96 -1.93 -8.31 -11.49
N LYS A 97 -1.18 -7.95 -10.45
CA LYS A 97 -0.91 -8.79 -9.29
C LYS A 97 -0.70 -7.93 -8.06
N TYR A 98 -1.07 -8.47 -6.90
CA TYR A 98 -0.53 -7.97 -5.64
C TYR A 98 0.27 -9.07 -4.93
N PHE A 99 1.22 -8.61 -4.12
CA PHE A 99 2.21 -9.42 -3.41
C PHE A 99 2.19 -9.01 -1.95
N ILE A 100 2.23 -10.00 -1.06
CA ILE A 100 2.54 -9.79 0.35
C ILE A 100 3.98 -10.28 0.55
N VAL A 101 4.85 -9.38 1.00
CA VAL A 101 6.28 -9.67 1.15
C VAL A 101 6.76 -9.36 2.57
N THR A 102 7.65 -10.19 3.10
CA THR A 102 8.47 -9.79 4.24
C THR A 102 9.69 -9.05 3.71
N VAL A 103 10.02 -7.89 4.28
CA VAL A 103 11.28 -7.16 4.04
C VAL A 103 12.32 -7.51 5.11
N ARG A 104 11.86 -7.65 6.35
CA ARG A 104 12.66 -8.13 7.50
C ARG A 104 11.93 -9.31 8.17
N PRO A 105 12.66 -10.29 8.73
CA PRO A 105 14.11 -10.37 8.82
C PRO A 105 14.81 -10.71 7.50
N ARG A 106 14.08 -11.26 6.52
CA ARG A 106 14.59 -11.56 5.18
C ARG A 106 13.57 -11.14 4.12
N LEU A 107 14.06 -10.74 2.95
CA LEU A 107 13.21 -10.46 1.79
C LEU A 107 12.61 -11.77 1.27
N ARG A 108 11.29 -11.92 1.33
CA ARG A 108 10.59 -13.11 0.83
C ARG A 108 9.16 -12.76 0.40
N VAL A 109 8.72 -13.33 -0.71
CA VAL A 109 7.30 -13.33 -1.08
C VAL A 109 6.55 -14.35 -0.23
N ILE A 110 5.58 -13.90 0.55
CA ILE A 110 4.66 -14.76 1.32
C ILE A 110 3.62 -15.36 0.37
N LYS A 111 2.94 -14.49 -0.37
CA LYS A 111 1.87 -14.84 -1.30
C LYS A 111 1.77 -13.79 -2.40
N TYR A 112 1.26 -14.20 -3.55
CA TYR A 112 0.78 -13.28 -4.58
C TYR A 112 -0.54 -13.77 -5.14
N HIS A 113 -1.35 -12.86 -5.65
CA HIS A 113 -2.61 -13.15 -6.32
C HIS A 113 -2.74 -12.28 -7.56
N VAL A 114 -3.49 -12.78 -8.54
CA VAL A 114 -3.85 -12.00 -9.73
C VAL A 114 -4.85 -10.93 -9.30
N LEU A 115 -4.69 -9.74 -9.87
CA LEU A 115 -5.56 -8.59 -9.66
C LEU A 115 -6.12 -8.18 -11.02
N GLN A 116 -7.37 -8.55 -11.29
CA GLN A 116 -8.07 -8.17 -12.50
C GLN A 116 -8.70 -6.78 -12.36
N GLY A 117 -8.84 -6.07 -13.47
CA GLY A 117 -9.49 -4.77 -13.50
C GLY A 117 -9.08 -3.98 -14.74
N PRO A 118 -9.71 -2.82 -14.95
CA PRO A 118 -9.38 -1.93 -16.05
C PRO A 118 -7.90 -1.49 -16.02
N PRO A 119 -7.29 -1.24 -17.18
CA PRO A 119 -5.88 -0.89 -17.28
C PRO A 119 -5.58 0.54 -16.83
N ASP A 120 -6.58 1.41 -16.79
CA ASP A 120 -6.55 2.81 -16.34
C ASP A 120 -6.85 2.98 -14.84
N CYS A 121 -7.10 1.87 -14.13
CA CYS A 121 -7.37 1.87 -12.70
C CYS A 121 -6.14 1.38 -11.92
N LEU A 122 -5.60 2.23 -11.05
CA LEU A 122 -4.54 1.87 -10.12
C LEU A 122 -5.05 0.86 -9.07
N PRO A 123 -4.19 -0.04 -8.59
CA PRO A 123 -4.51 -0.89 -7.46
C PRO A 123 -4.56 -0.08 -6.17
N LEU A 124 -5.47 -0.43 -5.27
CA LEU A 124 -5.65 0.19 -3.96
C LEU A 124 -5.23 -0.81 -2.88
N LEU A 125 -4.51 -0.36 -1.86
CA LEU A 125 -4.03 -1.20 -0.76
C LEU A 125 -4.18 -0.43 0.55
N ALA A 126 -4.85 -1.02 1.54
CA ALA A 126 -4.87 -0.45 2.89
C ALA A 126 -4.93 -1.56 3.96
N TRP A 127 -4.10 -1.42 5.00
CA TRP A 127 -4.09 -2.32 6.16
C TRP A 127 -4.93 -1.77 7.31
N HIS A 128 -5.49 -2.67 8.10
CA HIS A 128 -5.98 -2.34 9.44
C HIS A 128 -5.94 -3.57 10.35
N LEU A 129 -5.83 -3.36 11.66
CA LEU A 129 -5.98 -4.42 12.65
C LEU A 129 -7.46 -4.63 12.95
N VAL A 130 -7.96 -5.83 12.72
CA VAL A 130 -9.39 -6.16 12.86
C VAL A 130 -9.56 -7.30 13.86
N LEU A 131 -10.57 -7.18 14.73
CA LEU A 131 -10.98 -8.28 15.59
C LEU A 131 -11.67 -9.36 14.75
N ILE A 132 -11.00 -10.51 14.59
CA ILE A 132 -11.51 -11.69 13.92
C ILE A 132 -12.03 -12.66 14.97
N GLN A 133 -13.24 -13.18 14.74
CA GLN A 133 -13.81 -14.27 15.51
C GLN A 133 -13.89 -15.50 14.60
N ALA A 134 -13.06 -16.50 14.88
CA ALA A 134 -13.03 -17.73 14.12
C ALA A 134 -14.25 -18.62 14.45
N ALA A 135 -14.45 -19.66 13.63
CA ALA A 135 -15.57 -20.59 13.77
C ALA A 135 -15.54 -21.38 15.09
N ASP A 136 -14.33 -21.63 15.62
CA ASP A 136 -14.11 -22.26 16.92
C ASP A 136 -14.27 -21.28 18.10
N THR A 137 -14.83 -20.09 17.84
CA THR A 137 -15.05 -18.99 18.79
C THR A 137 -13.80 -18.29 19.31
N SER A 138 -12.61 -18.71 18.88
CA SER A 138 -11.38 -17.98 19.20
C SER A 138 -11.43 -16.56 18.62
N ARG A 139 -10.83 -15.63 19.35
CA ARG A 139 -10.73 -14.22 18.95
C ARG A 139 -9.28 -13.82 18.80
N SER A 140 -8.95 -13.22 17.67
CA SER A 140 -7.64 -12.65 17.39
C SER A 140 -7.81 -11.23 16.85
N VAL A 141 -6.80 -10.39 17.05
CA VAL A 141 -6.72 -9.08 16.38
C VAL A 141 -5.65 -9.22 15.32
N ASP A 142 -6.08 -9.48 14.09
CA ASP A 142 -5.18 -9.76 12.98
C ASP A 142 -5.21 -8.62 11.95
N PRO A 143 -4.10 -8.39 11.24
CA PRO A 143 -4.09 -7.53 10.07
C PRO A 143 -5.04 -8.03 8.98
N VAL A 144 -5.88 -7.13 8.49
CA VAL A 144 -6.67 -7.33 7.28
C VAL A 144 -6.24 -6.29 6.26
N ILE A 145 -5.88 -6.76 5.06
CA ILE A 145 -5.69 -5.88 3.91
C ILE A 145 -6.96 -5.84 3.08
N VAL A 146 -7.36 -4.63 2.69
CA VAL A 146 -8.24 -4.42 1.55
C VAL A 146 -7.38 -4.19 0.31
N VAL A 147 -7.65 -4.97 -0.73
CA VAL A 147 -7.04 -4.83 -2.05
C VAL A 147 -8.13 -4.43 -3.03
N GLY A 148 -8.01 -3.25 -3.62
CA GLY A 148 -8.98 -2.72 -4.57
C GLY A 148 -8.46 -2.64 -5.99
N ARG A 149 -9.34 -2.81 -6.98
CA ARG A 149 -9.09 -2.40 -8.37
C ARG A 149 -10.37 -2.30 -9.18
N GLY A 150 -10.48 -1.27 -10.02
CA GLY A 150 -11.74 -0.98 -10.71
C GLY A 150 -12.83 -0.80 -9.67
N ASN A 151 -13.93 -1.53 -9.77
CA ASN A 151 -15.03 -1.49 -8.80
C ASN A 151 -15.01 -2.63 -7.77
N GLN A 152 -13.87 -3.32 -7.61
CA GLN A 152 -13.76 -4.54 -6.81
C GLN A 152 -12.91 -4.27 -5.56
N LEU A 153 -13.35 -4.76 -4.40
CA LEU A 153 -12.61 -4.78 -3.14
C LEU A 153 -12.50 -6.22 -2.63
N PHE A 154 -11.29 -6.67 -2.33
CA PHE A 154 -11.00 -7.99 -1.78
C PHE A 154 -10.34 -7.87 -0.42
N PHE A 155 -10.86 -8.59 0.57
CA PHE A 155 -10.38 -8.54 1.94
C PHE A 155 -9.64 -9.83 2.28
N HIS A 156 -8.43 -9.68 2.84
CA HIS A 156 -7.61 -10.81 3.23
C HIS A 156 -7.05 -10.63 4.63
N GLN A 157 -7.19 -11.66 5.46
CA GLN A 157 -6.57 -11.75 6.77
C GLN A 157 -5.14 -12.27 6.63
N LEU A 158 -4.22 -11.65 7.36
CA LEU A 158 -2.85 -12.12 7.50
C LEU A 158 -2.64 -12.61 8.94
N PHE A 159 -2.23 -13.86 9.10
CA PHE A 159 -2.03 -14.47 10.43
C PHE A 159 -0.93 -15.51 10.37
N VAL A 160 -0.46 -15.98 11.52
CA VAL A 160 0.50 -17.08 11.60
C VAL A 160 -0.25 -18.37 11.91
N SER A 161 0.02 -19.40 11.12
CA SER A 161 -0.50 -20.75 11.36
C SER A 161 0.64 -21.75 11.22
N ASN A 162 0.86 -22.57 12.26
CA ASN A 162 1.93 -23.57 12.30
C ASN A 162 3.30 -22.98 11.95
N GLY A 163 3.61 -21.79 12.49
CA GLY A 163 4.87 -21.07 12.25
C GLY A 163 5.03 -20.48 10.84
N ARG A 164 3.96 -20.44 10.03
CA ARG A 164 3.98 -19.86 8.68
C ARG A 164 2.99 -18.72 8.57
N ILE A 165 3.44 -17.61 8.00
CA ILE A 165 2.56 -16.48 7.65
C ILE A 165 1.63 -16.94 6.53
N THR A 166 0.32 -16.82 6.78
CA THR A 166 -0.76 -17.25 5.89
C THR A 166 -1.62 -16.06 5.53
N LEU A 167 -2.01 -15.99 4.26
CA LEU A 167 -2.97 -15.02 3.75
C LEU A 167 -4.27 -15.75 3.42
N LEU A 168 -5.34 -15.48 4.17
CA LEU A 168 -6.66 -16.06 3.99
C LEU A 168 -7.58 -15.04 3.34
N TYR A 169 -8.24 -15.46 2.26
CA TYR A 169 -9.32 -14.69 1.65
C TYR A 169 -10.54 -14.69 2.58
N LEU A 170 -11.05 -13.50 2.91
CA LEU A 170 -12.23 -13.35 3.75
C LEU A 170 -13.49 -13.16 2.90
N ARG A 171 -13.43 -12.22 1.96
CA ARG A 171 -14.62 -11.73 1.24
C ARG A 171 -14.27 -10.79 0.11
N HIS A 172 -15.29 -10.51 -0.68
CA HIS A 172 -15.29 -9.61 -1.82
C HIS A 172 -16.51 -8.69 -1.76
N VAL A 173 -16.32 -7.45 -2.20
CA VAL A 173 -17.37 -6.45 -2.39
C VAL A 173 -17.18 -5.85 -3.78
N GLN A 174 -18.29 -5.70 -4.51
CA GLN A 174 -18.33 -4.99 -5.78
C GLN A 174 -19.17 -3.73 -5.63
N LEU A 175 -18.62 -2.59 -6.01
CA LEU A 175 -19.26 -1.28 -6.00
C LEU A 175 -19.72 -0.90 -7.42
N GLN A 176 -20.46 0.21 -7.53
CA GLN A 176 -21.02 0.63 -8.82
C GLN A 176 -19.98 1.31 -9.72
N GLY A 177 -19.11 2.16 -9.15
CA GLY A 177 -18.08 2.92 -9.88
C GLY A 177 -16.67 2.35 -9.73
N SER A 178 -15.80 2.74 -10.67
CA SER A 178 -14.36 2.50 -10.55
C SER A 178 -13.78 3.34 -9.41
N LEU A 179 -13.05 2.69 -8.52
CA LEU A 179 -12.53 3.27 -7.29
C LEU A 179 -11.23 4.02 -7.54
N LEU A 180 -11.15 5.20 -6.93
CA LEU A 180 -9.97 6.07 -6.87
C LEU A 180 -9.17 5.86 -5.59
N SER A 181 -9.87 5.58 -4.47
CA SER A 181 -9.26 5.41 -3.15
C SER A 181 -10.04 4.41 -2.30
N ALA A 182 -9.37 3.81 -1.32
CA ALA A 182 -9.98 2.93 -0.33
C ALA A 182 -9.18 3.00 0.97
N HIS A 183 -9.83 3.45 2.05
CA HIS A 183 -9.21 3.63 3.36
C HIS A 183 -10.09 3.03 4.45
N TRP A 184 -9.44 2.46 5.46
CA TRP A 184 -10.15 1.97 6.64
C TRP A 184 -10.64 3.13 7.50
N LEU A 185 -11.93 3.13 7.82
CA LEU A 185 -12.54 4.00 8.82
C LEU A 185 -12.79 3.17 10.08
N GLY A 186 -11.73 3.02 10.88
CA GLY A 186 -11.68 2.07 11.99
C GLY A 186 -11.73 0.60 11.51
N PRO A 187 -11.96 -0.36 12.42
CA PRO A 187 -11.80 -1.78 12.12
C PRO A 187 -13.01 -2.44 11.44
N LYS A 188 -14.09 -1.69 11.21
CA LYS A 188 -15.37 -2.25 10.71
C LYS A 188 -15.74 -1.76 9.32
N CYS A 189 -15.26 -0.58 8.93
CA CYS A 189 -15.69 0.06 7.72
C CYS A 189 -14.52 0.39 6.80
N VAL A 190 -14.75 0.33 5.50
CA VAL A 190 -13.86 0.90 4.48
C VAL A 190 -14.62 2.00 3.77
N ALA A 191 -14.04 3.20 3.76
CA ALA A 191 -14.49 4.30 2.94
C ALA A 191 -13.77 4.24 1.59
N SER A 192 -14.52 4.26 0.49
CA SER A 192 -13.95 4.24 -0.87
C SER A 192 -14.55 5.35 -1.71
N LEU A 193 -13.71 6.08 -2.42
CA LEU A 193 -14.14 7.14 -3.33
C LEU A 193 -14.08 6.62 -4.75
N ASP A 194 -15.11 6.86 -5.54
CA ASP A 194 -15.17 6.46 -6.95
C ASP A 194 -14.88 7.61 -7.93
N THR A 195 -14.82 7.26 -9.20
CA THR A 195 -14.61 8.17 -10.33
C THR A 195 -15.76 9.14 -10.60
N SER A 196 -16.93 8.92 -9.99
CA SER A 196 -18.07 9.84 -10.04
C SER A 196 -18.11 10.76 -8.83
N GLU A 197 -17.01 10.80 -8.06
CA GLU A 197 -16.88 11.54 -6.80
C GLU A 197 -17.91 11.12 -5.74
N ILE A 198 -18.31 9.84 -5.74
CA ILE A 198 -19.16 9.28 -4.70
C ILE A 198 -18.31 8.57 -3.65
N LEU A 199 -18.50 8.97 -2.39
CA LEU A 199 -17.92 8.32 -1.22
C LEU A 199 -18.83 7.19 -0.74
N HIS A 200 -18.34 5.97 -0.82
CA HIS A 200 -19.02 4.75 -0.39
C HIS A 200 -18.48 4.30 0.97
N LEU A 201 -19.35 4.12 1.96
CA LEU A 201 -19.00 3.52 3.24
C LEU A 201 -19.43 2.05 3.26
N VAL A 202 -18.48 1.13 3.28
CA VAL A 202 -18.74 -0.31 3.23
C VAL A 202 -18.46 -0.95 4.59
N ASP A 203 -19.46 -1.64 5.15
CA ASP A 203 -19.25 -2.50 6.32
C ASP A 203 -18.57 -3.80 5.90
N VAL A 204 -17.39 -4.04 6.45
CA VAL A 204 -16.55 -5.17 6.09
C VAL A 204 -17.19 -6.49 6.50
N ARG A 205 -17.91 -6.55 7.63
CA ARG A 205 -18.45 -7.82 8.13
C ARG A 205 -19.65 -8.32 7.33
N SER A 206 -20.53 -7.41 6.91
CA SER A 206 -21.73 -7.73 6.15
C SER A 206 -21.54 -7.59 4.65
N SER A 207 -20.42 -7.01 4.19
CA SER A 207 -20.16 -6.69 2.78
C SER A 207 -21.23 -5.76 2.19
N LYS A 208 -21.89 -4.95 3.03
CA LYS A 208 -22.93 -4.02 2.62
C LYS A 208 -22.40 -2.61 2.57
N GLU A 209 -22.82 -1.90 1.53
CA GLU A 209 -22.74 -0.44 1.49
C GLU A 209 -23.75 0.13 2.49
N LEU A 210 -23.23 0.86 3.48
CA LEU A 210 -24.02 1.50 4.54
C LEU A 210 -24.52 2.87 4.11
N GLU A 211 -23.68 3.62 3.40
CA GLU A 211 -23.90 5.01 3.06
C GLU A 211 -23.18 5.37 1.75
N CYS A 212 -23.79 6.28 1.00
CA CYS A 212 -23.20 6.95 -0.14
C CYS A 212 -23.33 8.46 0.03
N MET A 213 -22.26 9.19 -0.21
CA MET A 213 -22.23 10.65 -0.14
C MET A 213 -21.64 11.22 -1.43
N ASP A 214 -22.34 12.17 -2.03
CA ASP A 214 -21.84 12.93 -3.17
C ASP A 214 -20.79 13.94 -2.71
N MET A 215 -19.58 13.83 -3.27
CA MET A 215 -18.42 14.68 -2.98
C MET A 215 -18.11 15.65 -4.11
N ALA A 216 -18.98 15.84 -5.11
CA ALA A 216 -18.76 16.73 -6.26
C ALA A 216 -18.36 18.16 -5.87
N ASN A 217 -18.85 18.63 -4.71
CA ASN A 217 -18.54 19.97 -4.20
C ASN A 217 -17.16 20.09 -3.53
N ALA A 218 -16.48 18.96 -3.25
CA ALA A 218 -15.14 18.95 -2.66
C ALA A 218 -14.06 19.24 -3.72
N GLY A 219 -14.31 18.89 -4.99
CA GLY A 219 -13.41 19.12 -6.11
C GLY A 219 -12.14 18.28 -6.03
N LEU A 220 -12.15 17.07 -6.59
CA LEU A 220 -10.98 16.19 -6.54
C LEU A 220 -9.81 16.73 -7.35
N VAL A 221 -8.62 16.66 -6.75
CA VAL A 221 -7.36 17.05 -7.40
C VAL A 221 -6.62 15.79 -7.84
N TYR A 222 -6.58 15.57 -9.15
CA TYR A 222 -5.87 14.45 -9.75
C TYR A 222 -4.36 14.74 -9.85
N GLY A 223 -3.53 13.81 -9.40
CA GLY A 223 -2.06 13.88 -9.43
C GLY A 223 -1.44 13.68 -10.81
N SER A 224 -2.15 14.04 -11.89
CA SER A 224 -1.82 13.57 -13.24
C SER A 224 -0.44 13.99 -13.72
N ALA A 225 0.09 15.12 -13.26
CA ALA A 225 1.41 15.62 -13.65
C ALA A 225 2.55 14.67 -13.22
N GLN A 226 2.44 14.12 -12.00
CA GLN A 226 3.45 13.20 -11.44
C GLN A 226 3.39 11.84 -12.14
N PHE A 227 2.18 11.35 -12.41
CA PHE A 227 1.97 10.08 -13.13
C PHE A 227 2.21 10.17 -14.65
N LYS A 228 2.33 11.38 -15.21
CA LYS A 228 2.74 11.64 -16.60
C LYS A 228 4.24 11.97 -16.74
N GLY A 229 4.99 11.99 -15.64
CA GLY A 229 6.43 12.26 -15.66
C GLY A 229 6.79 13.65 -16.17
N LEU A 230 5.92 14.66 -16.02
CA LEU A 230 6.16 16.01 -16.59
C LEU A 230 7.45 16.65 -16.06
N ALA A 231 7.79 16.39 -14.78
CA ALA A 231 9.00 16.89 -14.15
C ALA A 231 10.28 16.08 -14.50
N THR A 232 10.13 14.89 -15.09
CA THR A 232 11.23 13.98 -15.40
C THR A 232 11.43 13.80 -16.91
N GLY A 233 10.89 14.72 -17.72
CA GLY A 233 10.98 14.65 -19.19
C GLY A 233 10.18 13.49 -19.79
N GLY A 234 9.10 13.08 -19.13
CA GLY A 234 8.29 11.92 -19.50
C GLY A 234 8.85 10.59 -18.98
N ASN A 235 9.88 10.60 -18.12
CA ASN A 235 10.42 9.38 -17.53
C ASN A 235 9.51 8.87 -16.41
N VAL A 236 8.46 8.19 -16.83
CA VAL A 236 7.47 7.50 -16.00
C VAL A 236 7.16 6.15 -16.64
N SER A 237 6.82 5.19 -15.81
CA SER A 237 6.52 3.84 -16.24
C SER A 237 5.24 3.81 -17.12
N PRO A 238 5.17 2.97 -18.17
CA PRO A 238 3.96 2.78 -18.97
C PRO A 238 2.66 2.57 -18.16
N ALA A 239 2.72 1.78 -17.09
CA ALA A 239 1.58 1.55 -16.21
C ALA A 239 1.06 2.85 -15.57
N PHE A 240 1.97 3.66 -15.04
CA PHE A 240 1.61 4.95 -14.45
C PHE A 240 1.14 5.96 -15.50
N ALA A 241 1.79 6.00 -16.68
CA ALA A 241 1.35 6.85 -17.77
C ALA A 241 -0.09 6.54 -18.21
N LEU A 242 -0.45 5.25 -18.24
CA LEU A 242 -1.77 4.77 -18.63
C LEU A 242 -2.86 5.13 -17.60
N ALA A 243 -2.58 4.93 -16.30
CA ALA A 243 -3.53 5.21 -15.24
C ALA A 243 -3.52 6.68 -14.75
N GLY A 244 -2.56 7.49 -15.21
CA GLY A 244 -2.28 8.82 -14.69
C GLY A 244 -3.37 9.86 -14.88
N SER A 245 -4.38 9.62 -15.72
CA SER A 245 -5.53 10.52 -15.89
C SER A 245 -6.47 10.50 -14.68
N ASN A 246 -6.62 9.35 -14.03
CA ASN A 246 -7.51 9.14 -12.89
C ASN A 246 -6.74 8.94 -11.59
N ALA A 247 -5.41 9.08 -11.61
CA ALA A 247 -4.58 8.85 -10.45
C ALA A 247 -4.71 10.00 -9.44
N CYS A 248 -5.15 9.68 -8.23
CA CYS A 248 -5.16 10.58 -7.08
C CYS A 248 -4.05 10.18 -6.11
N TYR A 249 -3.48 11.16 -5.41
CA TYR A 249 -2.67 10.86 -4.24
C TYR A 249 -3.59 10.45 -3.09
N ASN A 250 -3.35 9.27 -2.55
CA ASN A 250 -4.07 8.67 -1.42
C ASN A 250 -3.13 8.47 -0.23
#